data_AF-A0A520NUC1-F1
#
_entry.id   AF-A0A520NUC1-F1
#
_cell.length_a   1.000
_cell.length_b   1.000
_cell.length_c   1.000
_cell.angle_alpha   90.00
_cell.angle_beta   90.00
_cell.angle_gamma   90.00
#
_symmetry.space_group_name_H-M   'P 1'
#
loop_
_entity.id
_entity.type
_entity.pdbx_description
1 polymer ?
#
loop_
_entity_poly.entity_id
_entity_poly.type
_entity_poly.pdbx_seq_one_letter_code
_entity_poly.pdbx_strand_id
1 'polypeptide(L)'
;MNLTPIEPDILPLALTAVAERLEPGSVAAAAFARVAAIADELEVPQDTPDHRRAARALVDRAGMTAIDAVPATAFSWDGRAVRTRSEASVLIHEVAHWLIAPPDRRALPDFGLGAGPETGRIAEANAARCVDNAVREKEELLASLLGILFEAALGQPAIRAFIEQNWLEAWDRPAAADQFAMAAQALSDRGLIDGGGLPALLQDGKAATAAISIRNSGQASADTSTMADAGPSLGK
;
A
#
# COMPACT_ATOMS: atom_id res chain seq x y z
N MET A 1 -12.48 3.52 -12.82
CA MET A 1 -11.39 2.72 -13.39
C MET A 1 -12.06 1.53 -14.08
N ASN A 2 -11.84 1.32 -15.39
CA ASN A 2 -12.24 0.07 -16.03
C ASN A 2 -11.14 -0.94 -15.69
N LEU A 3 -11.43 -1.89 -14.80
CA LEU A 3 -10.55 -3.01 -14.51
C LEU A 3 -10.40 -3.81 -15.80
N THR A 4 -9.17 -4.09 -16.24
CA THR A 4 -8.96 -5.07 -17.30
C THR A 4 -9.17 -6.43 -16.65
N PRO A 5 -10.27 -7.15 -16.95
CA PRO A 5 -10.53 -8.42 -16.30
C PRO A 5 -9.42 -9.39 -16.69
N ILE A 6 -8.86 -10.10 -15.71
CA ILE A 6 -8.06 -11.30 -15.98
C ILE A 6 -8.98 -12.50 -15.91
N GLU A 7 -9.09 -13.21 -17.03
CA GLU A 7 -9.77 -14.49 -17.09
C GLU A 7 -9.02 -15.49 -16.19
N PRO A 8 -9.72 -16.29 -15.35
CA PRO A 8 -9.07 -17.23 -14.44
C PRO A 8 -8.07 -18.16 -15.15
N ASP A 9 -8.39 -18.62 -16.36
CA ASP A 9 -7.52 -19.51 -17.14
C ASP A 9 -6.21 -18.84 -17.62
N ILE A 10 -6.18 -17.50 -17.70
CA ILE A 10 -4.99 -16.72 -18.07
C ILE A 10 -4.10 -16.43 -16.85
N LEU A 11 -4.65 -16.48 -15.63
CA LEU A 11 -3.91 -16.09 -14.43
C LEU A 11 -2.59 -16.85 -14.23
N PRO A 12 -2.52 -18.19 -14.37
CA PRO A 12 -1.24 -18.91 -14.21
C PRO A 12 -0.17 -18.46 -15.22
N LEU A 13 -0.59 -18.18 -16.46
CA LEU A 13 0.31 -17.67 -17.51
C LEU A 13 0.80 -16.26 -17.18
N ALA A 14 -0.10 -15.37 -16.76
CA ALA A 14 0.24 -14.00 -16.38
C ALA A 14 1.23 -13.97 -15.21
N LEU A 15 0.98 -14.77 -14.17
CA LEU A 15 1.87 -14.87 -13.01
C LEU A 15 3.26 -15.39 -13.40
N THR A 16 3.31 -16.43 -14.23
CA THR A 16 4.58 -17.00 -14.72
C THR A 16 5.37 -15.96 -15.52
N ALA A 17 4.71 -15.25 -16.45
CA ALA A 17 5.36 -14.26 -17.29
C ALA A 17 5.95 -13.10 -16.47
N VAL A 18 5.25 -12.61 -15.44
CA VAL A 18 5.80 -11.57 -14.55
C VAL A 18 6.97 -12.13 -13.74
N ALA A 19 6.83 -13.32 -13.15
CA ALA A 19 7.88 -13.95 -12.35
C ALA A 19 9.19 -14.13 -13.13
N GLU A 20 9.13 -14.56 -14.39
CA GLU A 20 10.29 -14.74 -15.27
C GLU A 20 11.05 -13.44 -15.59
N ARG A 21 10.40 -12.29 -15.41
CA ARG A 21 11.00 -10.97 -15.67
C ARG A 21 11.60 -10.34 -14.40
N LEU A 22 11.33 -10.90 -13.22
CA LEU A 22 11.89 -10.41 -11.96
C LEU A 22 13.27 -11.04 -11.72
N GLU A 23 14.22 -10.21 -11.27
CA GLU A 23 15.58 -10.69 -10.96
C GLU A 23 15.54 -11.76 -9.86
N PRO A 24 16.06 -12.98 -10.11
CA PRO A 24 16.05 -14.05 -9.11
C PRO A 24 16.75 -13.65 -7.81
N GLY A 25 16.12 -13.97 -6.67
CA GLY A 25 16.66 -13.64 -5.35
C GLY A 25 16.52 -12.17 -4.94
N SER A 26 15.94 -11.31 -5.80
CA SER A 26 15.56 -9.95 -5.42
C SER A 26 14.38 -9.95 -4.44
N VAL A 27 14.22 -8.86 -3.70
CA VAL A 27 13.04 -8.65 -2.84
C VAL A 27 11.74 -8.66 -3.64
N ALA A 28 11.78 -8.19 -4.90
CA ALA A 28 10.65 -8.22 -5.80
C ALA A 28 10.24 -9.66 -6.13
N ALA A 29 11.20 -10.52 -6.52
CA ALA A 29 10.91 -11.92 -6.79
C ALA A 29 10.33 -12.64 -5.56
N ALA A 30 10.86 -12.36 -4.36
CA ALA A 30 10.35 -12.93 -3.12
C ALA A 30 8.93 -12.46 -2.76
N ALA A 31 8.67 -11.15 -2.86
CA ALA A 31 7.34 -10.57 -2.62
C ALA A 31 6.31 -11.09 -3.63
N PHE A 32 6.68 -11.17 -4.91
CA PHE A 32 5.81 -11.70 -5.96
C PHE A 32 5.48 -13.17 -5.73
N ALA A 33 6.48 -14.00 -5.41
CA ALA A 33 6.28 -15.41 -5.10
C ALA A 33 5.29 -15.62 -3.95
N ARG A 34 5.26 -14.70 -2.97
CA ARG A 34 4.31 -14.75 -1.84
C ARG A 34 2.87 -14.53 -2.28
N VAL A 35 2.63 -13.62 -3.22
CA VAL A 35 1.30 -13.38 -3.82
C VAL A 35 0.92 -14.53 -4.75
N ALA A 36 1.86 -15.01 -5.56
CA ALA A 36 1.61 -16.11 -6.49
C ALA A 36 1.32 -17.45 -5.78
N ALA A 37 1.84 -17.66 -4.57
CA ALA A 37 1.62 -18.88 -3.79
C ALA A 37 0.15 -19.11 -3.38
N ILE A 38 -0.68 -18.07 -3.41
CA ILE A 38 -2.12 -18.12 -3.10
C ILE A 38 -2.98 -17.96 -4.36
N ALA A 39 -2.42 -18.20 -5.55
CA ALA A 39 -3.14 -18.03 -6.82
C ALA A 39 -4.38 -18.94 -6.94
N ASP A 40 -4.34 -20.11 -6.31
CA ASP A 40 -5.45 -21.08 -6.30
C ASP A 40 -6.62 -20.65 -5.39
N GLU A 41 -6.50 -19.53 -4.67
CA GLU A 41 -7.51 -19.04 -3.70
C GLU A 41 -8.56 -18.09 -4.32
N LEU A 42 -8.67 -18.01 -5.66
CA LEU A 42 -9.65 -17.13 -6.33
C LEU A 42 -11.11 -17.38 -5.90
N GLU A 43 -11.44 -18.63 -5.54
CA GLU A 43 -12.79 -19.03 -5.15
C GLU A 43 -13.05 -18.89 -3.63
N VAL A 44 -12.04 -18.51 -2.85
CA VAL A 44 -12.17 -18.31 -1.40
C VAL A 44 -13.00 -17.04 -1.13
N PRO A 45 -13.90 -17.05 -0.11
CA PRO A 45 -14.65 -15.85 0.25
C PRO A 45 -13.73 -14.65 0.54
N GLN A 46 -13.97 -13.53 -0.15
CA GLN A 46 -13.15 -12.32 -0.06
C GLN A 46 -13.08 -11.77 1.37
N ASP A 47 -14.21 -11.84 2.09
CA ASP A 47 -14.34 -11.24 3.41
C ASP A 47 -15.12 -12.16 4.34
N THR A 48 -14.45 -12.59 5.40
CA THR A 48 -15.00 -13.47 6.44
C THR A 48 -14.88 -12.81 7.82
N PRO A 49 -15.65 -13.24 8.82
CA PRO A 49 -15.45 -12.77 10.20
C PRO A 49 -14.02 -12.94 10.69
N ASP A 50 -13.30 -13.96 10.21
CA ASP A 50 -11.92 -14.25 10.60
C ASP A 50 -10.94 -13.27 9.93
N HIS A 51 -11.16 -12.95 8.65
CA HIS A 51 -10.40 -11.91 7.93
C HIS A 51 -10.56 -10.56 8.63
N ARG A 52 -11.79 -10.17 8.98
CA ARG A 52 -12.06 -8.90 9.68
C ARG A 52 -11.39 -8.85 11.06
N ARG A 53 -11.36 -9.96 11.81
CA ARG A 53 -10.64 -10.02 13.09
C ARG A 53 -9.13 -9.86 12.90
N ALA A 54 -8.55 -10.49 11.88
CA ALA A 54 -7.13 -10.37 11.56
C ALA A 54 -6.77 -8.94 11.11
N ALA A 55 -7.59 -8.32 10.25
CA ALA A 55 -7.42 -6.93 9.83
C ALA A 55 -7.50 -5.96 11.02
N ARG A 56 -8.45 -6.17 11.94
CA ARG A 56 -8.53 -5.38 13.18
C ARG A 56 -7.28 -5.55 14.05
N ALA A 57 -6.76 -6.76 14.18
CA ALA A 57 -5.52 -6.99 14.93
C ALA A 57 -4.31 -6.27 14.30
N LEU A 58 -4.28 -6.11 12.97
CA LEU A 58 -3.27 -5.29 12.28
C LEU A 58 -3.42 -3.80 12.60
N VAL A 59 -4.65 -3.26 12.61
CA VAL A 59 -4.91 -1.87 13.04
C VAL A 59 -4.37 -1.62 14.45
N ASP A 60 -4.67 -2.52 15.38
CA ASP A 60 -4.19 -2.42 16.76
C ASP A 60 -2.66 -2.50 16.83
N ARG A 61 -2.03 -3.38 16.03
CA ARG A 61 -0.56 -3.53 15.98
C ARG A 61 0.16 -2.34 15.33
N ALA A 62 -0.50 -1.68 14.37
CA ALA A 62 -0.01 -0.45 13.75
C ALA A 62 -0.10 0.77 14.69
N GLY A 63 -0.78 0.62 15.85
CA GLY A 63 -1.01 1.70 16.81
C GLY A 63 -2.04 2.72 16.34
N MET A 64 -2.91 2.33 15.40
CA MET A 64 -3.98 3.19 14.90
C MET A 64 -5.17 3.17 15.85
N THR A 65 -5.80 4.33 16.07
CA THR A 65 -7.10 4.36 16.74
C THR A 65 -8.16 3.81 15.79
N ALA A 66 -9.12 3.04 16.32
CA ALA A 66 -10.25 2.53 15.57
C ALA A 66 -11.58 3.06 16.13
N ILE A 67 -12.54 3.30 15.24
CA ILE A 67 -13.94 3.58 15.62
C ILE A 67 -14.85 2.58 14.90
N ASP A 68 -15.74 1.95 15.66
CA ASP A 68 -16.76 1.03 15.13
C ASP A 68 -17.90 1.78 14.43
N ALA A 69 -17.68 2.21 13.18
CA ALA A 69 -18.75 2.72 12.32
C ALA A 69 -18.46 2.43 10.82
N VAL A 70 -19.46 2.69 9.97
CA VAL A 70 -19.38 2.51 8.52
C VAL A 70 -18.63 3.67 7.84
N PRO A 71 -17.81 3.41 6.80
CA PRO A 71 -17.09 4.48 6.07
C PRO A 71 -17.97 5.36 5.18
N ALA A 72 -19.04 4.79 4.58
CA ALA A 72 -19.81 5.42 3.50
C ALA A 72 -20.48 6.78 3.83
N THR A 73 -20.52 7.19 5.10
CA THR A 73 -21.00 8.52 5.53
C THR A 73 -19.89 9.42 6.10
N ALA A 74 -18.63 8.99 6.00
CA ALA A 74 -17.47 9.60 6.65
C ALA A 74 -16.18 9.42 5.81
N PHE A 75 -15.02 9.58 6.45
CA PHE A 75 -13.70 9.24 5.89
C PHE A 75 -13.35 7.79 6.24
N SER A 76 -12.52 7.12 5.43
CA SER A 76 -11.90 5.84 5.82
C SER A 76 -10.91 6.07 6.97
N TRP A 77 -10.12 7.13 6.85
CA TRP A 77 -9.27 7.68 7.91
C TRP A 77 -9.58 9.17 8.12
N ASP A 78 -10.04 9.55 9.33
CA ASP A 78 -10.46 10.93 9.62
C ASP A 78 -9.35 11.85 10.16
N GLY A 79 -8.09 11.40 10.12
CA GLY A 79 -6.97 12.08 10.78
C GLY A 79 -6.74 11.65 12.22
N ARG A 80 -7.62 10.82 12.80
CA ARG A 80 -7.53 10.35 14.18
C ARG A 80 -7.78 8.86 14.32
N ALA A 81 -8.77 8.33 13.62
CA ALA A 81 -9.15 6.94 13.70
C ALA A 81 -9.63 6.36 12.37
N VAL A 82 -9.38 5.07 12.19
CA VAL A 82 -9.89 4.27 11.08
C VAL A 82 -11.28 3.72 11.43
N ARG A 83 -12.17 3.67 10.44
CA ARG A 83 -13.50 3.07 10.56
C ARG A 83 -13.44 1.56 10.34
N THR A 84 -13.98 0.76 11.27
CA THR A 84 -13.81 -0.71 11.24
C THR A 84 -14.99 -1.52 10.72
N ARG A 85 -16.11 -0.89 10.34
CA ARG A 85 -17.23 -1.61 9.66
C ARG A 85 -17.05 -1.60 8.15
N SER A 86 -15.90 -2.08 7.71
CA SER A 86 -15.50 -2.25 6.31
C SER A 86 -15.05 -3.69 6.07
N GLU A 87 -14.85 -4.05 4.81
CA GLU A 87 -14.21 -5.32 4.43
C GLU A 87 -12.78 -5.38 4.96
N ALA A 88 -12.28 -6.59 5.21
CA ALA A 88 -10.93 -6.80 5.74
C ALA A 88 -9.84 -6.17 4.86
N SER A 89 -9.95 -6.30 3.53
CA SER A 89 -9.02 -5.73 2.54
C SER A 89 -8.94 -4.20 2.66
N VAL A 90 -10.08 -3.52 2.82
CA VAL A 90 -10.14 -2.07 3.03
C VAL A 90 -9.41 -1.67 4.31
N LEU A 91 -9.64 -2.38 5.42
CA LEU A 91 -8.91 -2.09 6.67
C LEU A 91 -7.40 -2.31 6.54
N ILE A 92 -6.99 -3.38 5.85
CA ILE A 92 -5.58 -3.68 5.61
C ILE A 92 -4.94 -2.59 4.73
N HIS A 93 -5.67 -2.09 3.73
CA HIS A 93 -5.24 -1.00 2.88
C HIS A 93 -5.03 0.31 3.66
N GLU A 94 -5.94 0.65 4.58
CA GLU A 94 -5.77 1.81 5.47
C GLU A 94 -4.55 1.68 6.40
N VAL A 95 -4.26 0.47 6.90
CA VAL A 95 -3.03 0.20 7.65
C VAL A 95 -1.80 0.41 6.77
N ALA A 96 -1.84 -0.01 5.50
CA ALA A 96 -0.76 0.23 4.56
C ALA A 96 -0.53 1.73 4.33
N HIS A 97 -1.59 2.51 4.11
CA HIS A 97 -1.49 3.97 4.01
C HIS A 97 -0.89 4.60 5.27
N TRP A 98 -1.33 4.18 6.46
CA TRP A 98 -0.75 4.69 7.71
C TRP A 98 0.76 4.48 7.79
N LEU A 99 1.25 3.31 7.37
CA LEU A 99 2.67 2.99 7.37
C LEU A 99 3.47 3.76 6.31
N ILE A 100 2.85 4.07 5.17
CA ILE A 100 3.46 4.81 4.05
C ILE A 100 3.46 6.30 4.28
N ALA A 101 2.39 6.82 4.88
CA ALA A 101 2.21 8.24 5.13
C ALA A 101 3.30 8.75 6.09
N PRO A 102 3.95 9.89 5.76
CA PRO A 102 4.80 10.62 6.68
C PRO A 102 4.03 10.96 7.97
N PRO A 103 4.69 10.96 9.14
CA PRO A 103 4.02 11.19 10.42
C PRO A 103 3.15 12.45 10.46
N ASP A 104 3.61 13.56 9.88
CA ASP A 104 2.91 14.84 9.92
C ASP A 104 1.58 14.83 9.14
N ARG A 105 1.45 13.96 8.14
CA ARG A 105 0.20 13.81 7.36
C ARG A 105 -0.78 12.81 7.95
N ARG A 106 -0.36 12.00 8.91
CA ARG A 106 -1.25 11.03 9.57
C ARG A 106 -2.38 11.72 10.34
N ALA A 107 -2.24 12.99 10.71
CA ALA A 107 -3.29 13.77 11.35
C ALA A 107 -4.34 14.34 10.37
N LEU A 108 -4.16 14.15 9.06
CA LEU A 108 -5.07 14.67 8.03
C LEU A 108 -6.08 13.61 7.58
N PRO A 109 -7.30 14.02 7.17
CA PRO A 109 -8.25 13.14 6.49
C PRO A 109 -7.60 12.49 5.27
N ASP A 110 -7.79 11.18 5.12
CA ASP A 110 -7.22 10.34 4.05
C ASP A 110 -5.73 10.65 3.80
N PHE A 111 -4.97 10.87 4.89
CA PHE A 111 -3.53 11.15 4.88
C PHE A 111 -3.11 12.35 4.03
N GLY A 112 -4.04 13.27 3.74
CA GLY A 112 -3.80 14.41 2.86
C GLY A 112 -3.65 14.04 1.38
N LEU A 113 -4.10 12.84 0.96
CA LEU A 113 -4.08 12.39 -0.43
C LEU A 113 -5.28 12.89 -1.26
N GLY A 114 -6.35 13.29 -0.59
CA GLY A 114 -7.64 13.56 -1.20
C GLY A 114 -8.59 12.37 -1.06
N ALA A 115 -9.80 12.51 -1.60
CA ALA A 115 -10.83 11.48 -1.47
C ALA A 115 -10.46 10.20 -2.24
N GLY A 116 -10.51 9.06 -1.55
CA GLY A 116 -10.45 7.73 -2.16
C GLY A 116 -11.84 7.22 -2.59
N PRO A 117 -11.93 6.03 -3.19
CA PRO A 117 -13.20 5.43 -3.64
C PRO A 117 -14.22 5.25 -2.50
N GLU A 118 -13.73 4.94 -1.30
CA GLU A 118 -14.56 4.68 -0.11
C GLU A 118 -14.86 5.94 0.72
N THR A 119 -14.30 7.10 0.35
CA THR A 119 -14.46 8.35 1.08
C THR A 119 -15.83 8.97 0.78
N GLY A 120 -16.74 8.94 1.75
CA GLY A 120 -18.06 9.58 1.65
C GLY A 120 -18.02 11.12 1.72
N ARG A 121 -17.00 11.70 2.37
CA ARG A 121 -16.83 13.17 2.53
C ARG A 121 -15.86 13.76 1.49
N ILE A 122 -16.17 13.54 0.22
CA ILE A 122 -15.29 13.84 -0.93
C ILE A 122 -14.74 15.27 -0.91
N ALA A 123 -15.62 16.27 -0.75
CA ALA A 123 -15.22 17.68 -0.82
C ALA A 123 -14.21 18.06 0.27
N GLU A 124 -14.34 17.50 1.46
CA GLU A 124 -13.47 17.81 2.60
C GLU A 124 -12.12 17.09 2.51
N ALA A 125 -12.12 15.83 2.08
CA ALA A 125 -10.87 15.11 1.84
C ALA A 125 -10.06 15.80 0.74
N ASN A 126 -10.72 16.22 -0.36
CA ASN A 126 -10.07 16.96 -1.43
C ASN A 126 -9.57 18.34 -0.99
N ALA A 127 -10.25 19.01 -0.05
CA ALA A 127 -9.77 20.26 0.53
C ALA A 127 -8.58 20.08 1.47
N ALA A 128 -8.47 18.92 2.14
CA ALA A 128 -7.33 18.56 2.98
C ALA A 128 -6.12 18.04 2.20
N ARG A 129 -6.29 17.81 0.89
CA ARG A 129 -5.22 17.32 0.02
C ARG A 129 -4.04 18.29 -0.01
N CYS A 130 -2.85 17.78 0.29
CA CYS A 130 -1.62 18.58 0.36
C CYS A 130 -0.46 18.05 -0.50
N VAL A 131 -0.72 17.01 -1.32
CA VAL A 131 0.26 16.42 -2.23
C VAL A 131 -0.19 16.53 -3.69
N ASP A 132 0.77 16.55 -4.61
CA ASP A 132 0.48 16.51 -6.05
C ASP A 132 0.01 15.12 -6.50
N ASN A 133 -0.29 14.95 -7.80
CA ASN A 133 -0.79 13.68 -8.32
C ASN A 133 0.28 12.59 -8.31
N ALA A 134 1.55 12.94 -8.54
CA ALA A 134 2.64 11.97 -8.63
C ALA A 134 2.94 11.35 -7.26
N VAL A 135 2.96 12.16 -6.19
CA VAL A 135 3.10 11.67 -4.82
C VAL A 135 1.91 10.81 -4.43
N ARG A 136 0.69 11.26 -4.76
CA ARG A 136 -0.52 10.46 -4.51
C ARG A 136 -0.44 9.09 -5.18
N GLU A 137 -0.22 9.05 -6.49
CA GLU A 137 -0.13 7.80 -7.25
C GLU A 137 0.97 6.87 -6.73
N LYS A 138 2.12 7.42 -6.35
CA LYS A 138 3.20 6.65 -5.72
C LYS A 138 2.77 6.05 -4.40
N GLU A 139 2.08 6.80 -3.54
CA GLU A 139 1.64 6.30 -2.24
C GLU A 139 0.52 5.27 -2.36
N GLU A 140 -0.42 5.45 -3.28
CA GLU A 140 -1.43 4.45 -3.64
C GLU A 140 -0.79 3.15 -4.16
N LEU A 141 0.22 3.27 -5.04
CA LEU A 141 0.96 2.12 -5.56
C LEU A 141 1.64 1.35 -4.42
N LEU A 142 2.31 2.04 -3.51
CA LEU A 142 2.96 1.39 -2.37
C LEU A 142 1.92 0.80 -1.40
N ALA A 143 0.80 1.47 -1.16
CA ALA A 143 -0.22 1.05 -0.20
C ALA A 143 -0.98 -0.17 -0.69
N SER A 144 -1.31 -0.21 -1.98
CA SER A 144 -1.90 -1.39 -2.60
C SER A 144 -0.98 -2.61 -2.50
N LEU A 145 0.31 -2.50 -2.89
CA LEU A 145 1.25 -3.62 -2.78
C LEU A 145 1.44 -4.09 -1.33
N LEU A 146 1.65 -3.16 -0.41
CA LEU A 146 1.86 -3.52 1.01
C LEU A 146 0.61 -4.16 1.61
N GLY A 147 -0.59 -3.67 1.26
CA GLY A 147 -1.86 -4.27 1.66
C GLY A 147 -2.01 -5.70 1.16
N ILE A 148 -1.70 -5.94 -0.12
CA ILE A 148 -1.72 -7.29 -0.72
C ILE A 148 -0.72 -8.23 -0.02
N LEU A 149 0.47 -7.74 0.34
CA LEU A 149 1.44 -8.55 1.09
C LEU A 149 0.99 -8.86 2.52
N PHE A 150 0.25 -7.96 3.16
CA PHE A 150 -0.40 -8.24 4.44
C PHE A 150 -1.47 -9.32 4.30
N GLU A 151 -2.35 -9.20 3.29
CA GLU A 151 -3.37 -10.20 3.00
C GLU A 151 -2.73 -11.58 2.77
N ALA A 152 -1.71 -11.66 1.91
CA ALA A 152 -1.01 -12.92 1.62
C ALA A 152 -0.33 -13.51 2.86
N ALA A 153 0.27 -12.67 3.70
CA ALA A 153 0.90 -13.13 4.95
C ALA A 153 -0.11 -13.56 6.02
N LEU A 154 -1.36 -13.08 5.95
CA LEU A 154 -2.46 -13.48 6.84
C LEU A 154 -3.27 -14.66 6.31
N GLY A 155 -2.98 -15.18 5.11
CA GLY A 155 -3.78 -16.22 4.45
C GLY A 155 -5.16 -15.72 4.01
N GLN A 156 -5.25 -14.44 3.64
CA GLN A 156 -6.43 -13.83 3.01
C GLN A 156 -6.27 -13.87 1.48
N PRO A 157 -7.37 -13.75 0.69
CA PRO A 157 -7.35 -13.95 -0.76
C PRO A 157 -6.70 -12.77 -1.53
N ALA A 158 -5.42 -12.51 -1.28
CA ALA A 158 -4.69 -11.35 -1.81
C ALA A 158 -4.53 -11.38 -3.32
N ILE A 159 -4.61 -12.56 -3.96
CA ILE A 159 -4.59 -12.65 -5.43
C ILE A 159 -5.75 -11.87 -6.06
N ARG A 160 -6.89 -11.81 -5.37
CA ARG A 160 -8.05 -11.03 -5.83
C ARG A 160 -7.77 -9.53 -5.75
N ALA A 161 -7.24 -9.06 -4.62
CA ALA A 161 -6.81 -7.67 -4.46
C ALA A 161 -5.70 -7.32 -5.49
N PHE A 162 -4.79 -8.25 -5.80
CA PHE A 162 -3.76 -8.07 -6.81
C PHE A 162 -4.32 -7.82 -8.21
N ILE A 163 -5.37 -8.56 -8.60
CA ILE A 163 -6.08 -8.37 -9.86
C ILE A 163 -6.92 -7.08 -9.83
N GLU A 164 -7.70 -6.86 -8.76
CA GLU A 164 -8.58 -5.69 -8.60
C GLU A 164 -7.80 -4.36 -8.55
N GLN A 165 -6.54 -4.38 -8.14
CA GLN A 165 -5.65 -3.22 -8.13
C GLN A 165 -4.77 -3.12 -9.39
N ASN A 166 -5.11 -3.89 -10.45
CA ASN A 166 -4.47 -3.86 -11.77
C ASN A 166 -2.96 -4.17 -11.78
N TRP A 167 -2.43 -4.94 -10.82
CA TRP A 167 -1.00 -5.30 -10.83
C TRP A 167 -0.57 -6.20 -11.99
N LEU A 168 -1.54 -6.85 -12.64
CA LEU A 168 -1.33 -7.67 -13.83
C LEU A 168 -1.82 -6.97 -15.11
N GLU A 169 -2.13 -5.68 -15.05
CA GLU A 169 -2.44 -4.92 -16.27
C GLU A 169 -1.23 -4.94 -17.21
N ALA A 170 -1.46 -5.34 -18.47
CA ALA A 170 -0.40 -5.50 -19.47
C ALA A 170 0.80 -6.35 -18.98
N TRP A 171 0.50 -7.44 -18.24
CA TRP A 171 1.48 -8.40 -17.69
C TRP A 171 2.46 -8.96 -18.72
N ASP A 172 2.09 -8.94 -20.00
CA ASP A 172 2.93 -9.38 -21.13
C ASP A 172 4.08 -8.40 -21.44
N ARG A 173 4.01 -7.16 -20.92
CA ARG A 173 5.01 -6.11 -21.13
C ARG A 173 6.03 -6.05 -19.98
N PRO A 174 7.32 -5.76 -20.26
CA PRO A 174 8.34 -5.59 -19.21
C PRO A 174 7.96 -4.57 -18.13
N ALA A 175 7.29 -3.49 -18.53
CA ALA A 175 6.90 -2.41 -17.63
C ALA A 175 6.04 -2.86 -16.43
N ALA A 176 5.25 -3.93 -16.56
CA ALA A 176 4.46 -4.46 -15.45
C ALA A 176 5.36 -5.05 -14.34
N ALA A 177 6.36 -5.85 -14.74
CA ALA A 177 7.35 -6.38 -13.81
C ALA A 177 8.24 -5.27 -13.23
N ASP A 178 8.62 -4.27 -14.04
CA ASP A 178 9.40 -3.12 -13.58
C ASP A 178 8.64 -2.32 -12.50
N GLN A 179 7.34 -2.07 -12.70
CA GLN A 179 6.50 -1.37 -11.72
C GLN A 179 6.40 -2.13 -10.40
N PHE A 180 6.18 -3.44 -10.46
CA PHE A 180 6.19 -4.30 -9.27
C PHE A 180 7.55 -4.25 -8.56
N ALA A 181 8.65 -4.40 -9.30
CA ALA A 181 10.00 -4.39 -8.74
C ALA A 181 10.33 -3.06 -8.07
N MET A 182 9.99 -1.93 -8.70
CA MET A 182 10.17 -0.60 -8.12
C MET A 182 9.39 -0.43 -6.82
N ALA A 183 8.12 -0.86 -6.78
CA ALA A 183 7.29 -0.75 -5.60
C ALA A 183 7.80 -1.64 -4.45
N ALA A 184 8.14 -2.90 -4.74
CA ALA A 184 8.69 -3.83 -3.75
C ALA A 184 10.02 -3.32 -3.18
N GLN A 185 10.92 -2.83 -4.04
CA GLN A 185 12.19 -2.24 -3.59
C GLN A 185 11.95 -1.02 -2.70
N ALA A 186 11.05 -0.12 -3.07
CA ALA A 186 10.73 1.06 -2.27
C ALA A 186 10.13 0.71 -0.90
N LEU A 187 9.32 -0.35 -0.80
CA LEU A 187 8.84 -0.87 0.48
C LEU A 187 10.00 -1.45 1.32
N SER A 188 10.92 -2.17 0.68
CA SER A 188 12.09 -2.76 1.34
C SER A 188 13.04 -1.69 1.88
N ASP A 189 13.33 -0.65 1.09
CA ASP A 189 14.20 0.46 1.48
C ASP A 189 13.64 1.22 2.71
N ARG A 190 12.31 1.31 2.81
CA ARG A 190 11.62 1.87 3.98
C ARG A 190 11.56 0.92 5.18
N GLY A 191 12.00 -0.33 5.01
CA GLY A 191 11.91 -1.38 6.02
C GLY A 191 10.48 -1.81 6.32
N LEU A 192 9.56 -1.64 5.36
CA LEU A 192 8.16 -2.05 5.48
C LEU A 192 7.96 -3.53 5.11
N ILE A 193 8.89 -4.11 4.36
CA ILE A 193 9.01 -5.54 4.09
C ILE A 193 10.47 -5.99 4.29
N ASP A 194 10.69 -7.26 4.64
CA ASP A 194 12.03 -7.85 4.66
C ASP A 194 12.46 -8.38 3.27
N GLY A 195 13.64 -9.00 3.19
CA GLY A 195 14.14 -9.61 1.95
C GLY A 195 13.31 -10.80 1.45
N GLY A 196 12.44 -11.37 2.28
CA GLY A 196 11.47 -12.39 1.91
C GLY A 196 10.10 -11.83 1.54
N GLY A 197 9.96 -10.50 1.45
CA GLY A 197 8.70 -9.83 1.17
C GLY A 197 7.67 -9.89 2.31
N LEU A 198 8.08 -10.26 3.53
CA LEU A 198 7.17 -10.31 4.68
C LEU A 198 6.98 -8.91 5.27
N PRO A 199 5.74 -8.43 5.47
CA PRO A 199 5.49 -7.12 6.07
C PRO A 199 6.03 -6.97 7.50
N ALA A 200 6.61 -5.82 7.81
CA ALA A 200 7.31 -5.56 9.05
C ALA A 200 6.46 -5.71 10.33
N LEU A 201 5.16 -5.40 10.27
CA LEU A 201 4.26 -5.62 11.43
C LEU A 201 3.96 -7.10 11.69
N LEU A 202 4.31 -8.01 10.76
CA LEU A 202 4.13 -9.45 10.92
C LEU A 202 5.47 -10.18 11.16
N GLN A 203 6.57 -9.44 11.22
CA GLN A 203 7.88 -9.99 11.58
C GLN A 203 7.96 -10.12 13.11
N ASP A 204 8.47 -11.26 13.60
CA ASP A 204 8.65 -11.50 15.03
C ASP A 204 9.72 -10.56 15.61
N GLY A 205 9.28 -9.44 16.20
CA GLY A 205 10.17 -8.52 16.91
C GLY A 205 9.47 -7.25 17.38
N LYS A 206 9.47 -6.99 18.69
CA LYS A 206 8.91 -5.79 19.35
C LYS A 206 9.53 -4.43 18.90
N ALA A 207 10.42 -4.42 17.90
CA ALA A 207 11.18 -3.26 17.42
C ALA A 207 10.67 -2.68 16.09
N ALA A 208 9.79 -3.38 15.36
CA ALA A 208 9.38 -2.98 14.00
C ALA A 208 8.62 -1.64 13.98
N THR A 209 7.67 -1.42 14.89
CA THR A 209 6.79 -0.23 14.88
C THR A 209 7.54 1.07 15.21
N ALA A 210 8.51 1.03 16.13
CA ALA A 210 9.31 2.19 16.51
C ALA A 210 10.34 2.57 15.43
N ALA A 211 10.89 1.58 14.71
CA ALA A 211 11.86 1.81 13.65
C ALA A 211 11.25 2.39 12.37
N ILE A 212 9.99 2.05 12.06
CA ILE A 212 9.26 2.55 10.87
C ILE A 212 8.98 4.06 10.99
N SER A 213 8.54 4.53 12.17
CA SER A 213 8.28 5.96 12.38
C SER A 213 9.54 6.82 12.23
N ILE A 214 10.72 6.33 12.64
CA ILE A 214 11.98 7.09 12.57
C ILE A 214 12.48 7.21 11.12
N ARG A 215 12.36 6.16 10.30
CA ARG A 215 12.86 6.18 8.92
C ARG A 215 12.03 7.08 8.00
N ASN A 216 10.71 7.13 8.16
CA ASN A 216 9.85 8.00 7.36
C ASN A 216 10.08 9.50 7.63
N SER A 217 10.63 9.87 8.79
CA SER A 217 11.01 11.26 9.10
C SER A 217 12.29 11.71 8.39
N GLY A 218 13.20 10.78 8.06
CA GLY A 218 14.50 11.08 7.44
C GLY A 218 14.43 11.34 5.93
N GLN A 219 13.51 10.68 5.22
CA GLN A 219 13.35 10.83 3.77
C GLN A 219 12.76 12.19 3.37
N ALA A 220 11.87 12.76 4.18
CA ALA A 220 11.26 14.07 3.92
C ALA A 220 12.26 15.25 3.97
N SER A 221 13.39 15.07 4.66
CA SER A 221 14.42 16.11 4.78
C SER A 221 15.36 16.16 3.57
N ALA A 222 15.57 15.04 2.87
CA ALA A 222 16.50 14.97 1.75
C ALA A 222 15.94 15.62 0.47
N ASP A 223 14.62 15.55 0.26
CA ASP A 223 13.97 16.05 -0.97
C ASP A 223 13.74 17.59 -0.98
N THR A 224 14.09 18.30 0.10
CA THR A 224 13.97 19.78 0.18
C THR A 224 15.31 20.52 0.06
N SER A 225 16.44 19.81 -0.06
CA SER A 225 17.79 20.41 -0.13
C SER A 225 18.39 20.42 -1.54
N THR A 226 17.70 21.00 -2.52
CA THR A 226 18.30 21.40 -3.82
C THR A 226 17.63 22.64 -4.39
N MET A 227 17.46 23.71 -3.60
CA MET A 227 17.10 25.04 -4.10
C MET A 227 17.88 26.13 -3.34
N ALA A 228 19.18 26.22 -3.62
CA ALA A 228 20.04 27.39 -3.45
C ALA A 228 21.13 27.24 -4.54
N ASP A 229 21.56 28.23 -5.31
CA ASP A 229 21.63 29.67 -5.13
C ASP A 229 21.95 30.24 -6.52
N ALA A 230 21.19 31.21 -7.02
CA ALA A 230 21.58 32.00 -8.19
C ALA A 230 21.11 33.44 -7.97
N GLY A 231 21.84 34.15 -7.12
CA GLY A 231 21.69 35.59 -6.95
C GLY A 231 22.00 36.34 -8.26
N PRO A 232 21.32 37.46 -8.53
CA PRO A 232 21.55 38.22 -9.74
C PRO A 232 22.86 39.02 -9.64
N SER A 233 23.77 38.76 -10.58
CA SER A 233 24.90 39.64 -10.89
C SER A 233 24.37 40.87 -11.63
N LEU A 234 24.35 42.02 -10.95
CA LEU A 234 24.17 43.32 -11.59
C LEU A 234 25.51 44.06 -11.55
N GLY A 235 26.23 43.94 -12.67
CA GLY A 235 27.30 44.86 -13.02
C GLY A 235 26.81 45.85 -14.07
N LYS A 236 26.77 47.14 -13.69
CA LYS A 236 27.32 48.30 -14.41
C LYS A 236 26.98 49.58 -13.65
#